data_AF-A0A497MXT3-F1
#
_entry.id   AF-A0A497MXT3-F1
#
_cell.length_a   1.000
_cell.length_b   1.000
_cell.length_c   1.000
_cell.angle_alpha   90.00
_cell.angle_beta   90.00
_cell.angle_gamma   90.00
#
_symmetry.space_group_name_H-M   'P 1'
#
loop_
_entity.id
_entity.type
_entity.pdbx_description
1 polymer ?
#
loop_
_entity_poly.entity_id
_entity_poly.type
_entity_poly.pdbx_seq_one_letter_code
_entity_poly.pdbx_strand_id
1 'polypeptide(L)'
;MGAEIPLAVFRNLCPNCGGEIDSRRLDLRLPCRKCLSLPDEEILKRLGDSPSKSRIAELLREAGTLTERYERLARGEDRLENLASLFSKATGYKPWG
;
A
#
# COMPACT_ATOMS: atom_id res chain seq x y z
N MET A 1 9.08 10.79 20.63
CA MET A 1 8.83 11.99 19.81
C MET A 1 9.30 11.65 18.39
N GLY A 2 8.37 11.28 17.51
CA GLY A 2 8.69 11.02 16.12
C GLY A 2 9.00 12.34 15.41
N ALA A 3 10.04 12.38 14.59
CA ALA A 3 10.37 13.55 13.80
C ALA A 3 9.16 13.91 12.92
N GLU A 4 8.78 15.18 12.90
CA GLU A 4 7.75 15.68 11.99
C GLU A 4 8.26 15.52 10.55
N ILE A 5 7.60 14.67 9.75
CA ILE A 5 7.98 14.48 8.35
C ILE A 5 7.57 15.76 7.61
N PRO A 6 8.51 16.52 7.02
CA PRO A 6 8.16 17.71 6.27
C PRO A 6 7.25 17.34 5.10
N LEU A 7 6.29 18.21 4.79
CA LEU A 7 5.44 18.03 3.63
C LEU A 7 6.29 18.18 2.36
N ALA A 8 6.57 17.07 1.70
CA ALA A 8 7.29 17.01 0.44
C ALA A 8 6.40 16.38 -0.63
N VAL A 9 6.48 16.86 -1.87
CA VAL A 9 5.76 16.29 -3.00
C VAL A 9 6.75 15.59 -3.91
N PHE A 10 6.53 14.30 -4.14
CA PHE A 10 7.38 13.46 -4.97
C PHE A 10 6.72 13.22 -6.31
N ARG A 11 7.45 13.46 -7.40
CA ARG A 11 7.01 13.14 -8.75
C ARG A 11 7.19 11.66 -9.04
N ASN A 12 6.24 11.09 -9.76
CA ASN A 12 6.28 9.72 -10.27
C ASN A 12 6.30 8.58 -9.24
N LEU A 13 5.97 8.87 -7.97
CA LEU A 13 6.04 7.88 -6.88
C LEU A 13 4.69 7.33 -6.44
N CYS A 14 3.55 7.81 -6.94
CA CYS A 14 2.28 7.16 -6.63
C CYS A 14 2.32 5.68 -7.10
N PRO A 15 2.11 4.69 -6.22
CA PRO A 15 2.18 3.28 -6.60
C PRO A 15 1.07 2.85 -7.57
N ASN A 16 -0.04 3.59 -7.60
CA ASN A 16 -1.16 3.34 -8.51
C ASN A 16 -0.91 3.99 -9.88
N CYS A 17 -1.10 5.31 -10.00
CA CYS A 17 -1.03 5.98 -11.30
C CYS A 17 0.37 6.42 -11.76
N GLY A 18 1.40 6.34 -10.89
CA GLY A 18 2.71 6.89 -11.22
C GLY A 18 2.73 8.41 -11.31
N GLY A 19 1.75 9.10 -10.70
CA GLY A 19 1.74 10.56 -10.58
C GLY A 19 2.42 11.07 -9.32
N GLU A 20 2.17 12.35 -9.03
CA GLU A 20 2.66 13.03 -7.83
C GLU A 20 1.97 12.51 -6.56
N ILE A 21 2.73 12.47 -5.46
CA ILE A 21 2.27 12.01 -4.15
C ILE A 21 2.99 12.79 -3.03
N ASP A 22 2.26 13.12 -1.96
CA ASP A 22 2.82 13.80 -0.79
C ASP A 22 3.50 12.81 0.19
N SER A 23 4.43 13.33 0.99
CA SER A 23 5.19 12.55 1.99
C SER A 23 4.29 11.83 2.98
N ARG A 24 3.15 12.42 3.35
CA ARG A 24 2.17 11.79 4.24
C ARG A 24 1.54 10.54 3.62
N ARG A 25 1.02 10.60 2.39
CA ARG A 25 0.43 9.44 1.72
C ARG A 25 1.46 8.33 1.48
N LEU A 26 2.72 8.70 1.21
CA LEU A 26 3.82 7.74 1.12
C LEU A 26 4.09 7.04 2.45
N ASP A 27 4.18 7.79 3.55
CA ASP A 27 4.40 7.27 4.90
C ASP A 27 3.27 6.32 5.32
N LEU A 28 2.02 6.70 5.03
CA LEU A 28 0.83 5.87 5.25
C LEU A 28 0.69 4.70 4.26
N ARG A 29 1.63 4.54 3.33
CA ARG A 29 1.63 3.47 2.31
C ARG A 29 0.42 3.51 1.36
N LEU A 30 -0.19 4.67 1.20
CA LEU A 30 -1.40 4.90 0.40
C LEU A 30 -1.08 5.43 -1.01
N PRO A 31 -1.96 5.22 -2.01
CA PRO A 31 -1.89 5.89 -3.31
C PRO A 31 -2.06 7.42 -3.19
N CYS A 32 -1.80 8.20 -4.23
CA CYS A 32 -2.04 9.64 -4.18
C CYS A 32 -3.55 9.98 -4.05
N ARG A 33 -3.84 11.23 -3.64
CA ARG A 33 -5.21 11.73 -3.43
C ARG A 33 -6.08 11.74 -4.70
N LYS A 34 -5.45 11.81 -5.89
CA LYS A 34 -6.17 11.71 -7.18
C LYS A 34 -6.69 10.29 -7.44
N CYS A 35 -5.99 9.27 -6.95
CA CYS A 35 -6.41 7.88 -7.12
C CYS A 35 -7.38 7.45 -6.01
N LEU A 36 -7.09 7.82 -4.77
CA LEU A 36 -7.92 7.46 -3.63
C LEU A 36 -8.22 8.72 -2.82
N SER A 37 -9.34 9.34 -3.16
CA SER A 37 -9.78 10.66 -2.67
C SER A 37 -10.34 10.64 -1.25
N LEU A 38 -10.46 9.47 -0.63
CA LEU A 38 -10.89 9.35 0.77
C LEU A 38 -9.92 10.06 1.72
N PRO A 39 -10.42 10.73 2.77
CA PRO A 39 -9.59 11.25 3.86
C PRO A 39 -8.71 10.16 4.46
N ASP A 40 -7.49 10.53 4.86
CA ASP A 40 -6.50 9.56 5.34
C ASP A 40 -7.01 8.89 6.63
N GLU A 41 -7.63 9.66 7.52
CA GLU A 41 -8.21 9.20 8.79
C GLU A 41 -9.33 8.19 8.57
N GLU A 42 -10.11 8.35 7.50
CA GLU A 42 -11.18 7.42 7.15
C GLU A 42 -10.60 6.10 6.64
N ILE A 43 -9.55 6.15 5.82
CA ILE A 43 -8.86 4.94 5.34
C ILE A 43 -8.22 4.20 6.51
N LEU A 44 -7.54 4.92 7.41
CA LEU A 44 -6.90 4.35 8.59
C LEU A 44 -7.93 3.75 9.56
N LYS A 45 -9.09 4.39 9.75
CA LYS A 45 -10.18 3.81 10.54
C LYS A 45 -10.71 2.51 9.94
N ARG A 46 -10.76 2.39 8.62
CA ARG A 46 -11.26 1.20 7.91
C ARG A 46 -10.23 0.07 7.85
N LEU A 47 -8.95 0.38 7.69
CA LEU A 47 -7.91 -0.60 7.34
C LEU A 47 -6.75 -0.71 8.34
N GLY A 48 -6.69 0.16 9.35
CA GLY A 48 -5.58 0.27 10.30
C GLY A 48 -4.37 1.05 9.77
N ASP A 49 -3.33 1.15 10.60
CA ASP A 49 -2.12 1.97 10.34
C ASP A 49 -1.18 1.40 9.27
N SER A 50 -1.31 0.11 8.96
CA SER A 50 -0.51 -0.56 7.95
C SER A 50 -1.40 -1.44 7.06
N PRO A 51 -2.25 -0.83 6.22
CA PRO A 51 -3.14 -1.57 5.34
C PRO A 51 -2.36 -2.43 4.34
N SER A 52 -2.80 -3.67 4.13
CA SER A 52 -2.24 -4.51 3.06
C SER A 52 -2.56 -3.92 1.69
N LYS A 53 -1.72 -4.18 0.69
CA LYS A 53 -1.94 -3.64 -0.66
C LYS A 53 -3.23 -4.18 -1.28
N SER A 54 -3.63 -5.41 -0.97
CA SER A 54 -4.89 -5.99 -1.44
C SER A 54 -6.12 -5.28 -0.90
N ARG A 55 -6.11 -4.88 0.38
CA ARG A 55 -7.19 -4.06 0.96
C ARG A 55 -7.26 -2.66 0.36
N ILE A 56 -6.12 -2.05 0.03
CA ILE A 56 -6.11 -0.79 -0.71
C ILE A 56 -6.62 -0.99 -2.15
N ALA A 57 -6.27 -2.10 -2.80
CA ALA A 57 -6.73 -2.41 -4.15
C ALA A 57 -8.25 -2.55 -4.22
N GLU A 58 -8.89 -3.07 -3.16
CA GLU A 58 -10.35 -3.08 -3.01
C GLU A 58 -10.92 -1.65 -3.00
N LEU A 59 -10.37 -0.75 -2.17
CA LEU A 59 -10.83 0.66 -2.14
C LEU A 59 -10.64 1.37 -3.49
N LEU A 60 -9.52 1.12 -4.18
CA LEU A 60 -9.28 1.66 -5.52
C LEU A 60 -10.27 1.09 -6.55
N ARG A 61 -10.66 -0.18 -6.42
CA ARG A 61 -11.63 -0.83 -7.29
C ARG A 61 -13.02 -0.25 -7.07
N GLU A 62 -13.43 -0.06 -5.82
CA GLU A 62 -14.67 0.60 -5.43
C GLU A 62 -14.73 2.05 -5.96
N ALA A 63 -13.60 2.76 -5.91
CA ALA A 63 -13.47 4.12 -6.43
C ALA A 63 -13.38 4.18 -7.98
N GLY A 64 -13.28 3.05 -8.68
CA GLY A 64 -13.11 3.01 -10.14
C GLY A 64 -11.76 3.52 -10.65
N THR A 65 -10.74 3.59 -9.78
CA THR A 65 -9.40 4.15 -10.08
C THR A 65 -8.28 3.12 -10.03
N LEU A 66 -8.60 1.85 -9.80
CA LEU A 66 -7.61 0.77 -9.77
C LEU A 66 -6.91 0.64 -11.12
N THR A 67 -5.58 0.72 -11.10
CA THR A 67 -4.75 0.45 -12.26
C THR A 67 -4.20 -0.97 -12.23
N GLU A 68 -3.91 -1.53 -13.41
CA GLU A 68 -3.23 -2.83 -13.54
C GLU A 68 -1.91 -2.88 -12.77
N ARG A 69 -1.19 -1.74 -12.73
CA ARG A 69 0.08 -1.59 -12.00
C ARG A 69 -0.10 -1.89 -10.51
N TYR A 70 -1.10 -1.27 -9.87
CA TYR A 70 -1.35 -1.48 -8.44
C TYR A 70 -1.92 -2.88 -8.17
N GLU A 71 -2.78 -3.37 -9.05
CA GLU A 71 -3.35 -4.70 -8.90
C GLU A 71 -2.26 -5.78 -8.98
N ARG A 72 -1.30 -5.63 -9.89
CA ARG A 72 -0.12 -6.51 -9.97
C ARG A 72 0.75 -6.42 -8.73
N LEU A 73 0.94 -5.23 -8.16
CA LEU A 73 1.67 -5.04 -6.90
C LEU A 73 0.99 -5.81 -5.75
N ALA A 74 -0.32 -5.60 -5.57
CA ALA A 74 -1.10 -6.27 -4.53
C ALA A 74 -1.04 -7.80 -4.65
N ARG A 75 -1.27 -8.33 -5.86
CA ARG A 75 -1.13 -9.78 -6.13
C ARG A 75 0.29 -10.30 -5.85
N GLY A 76 1.31 -9.49 -6.13
CA GLY A 76 2.71 -9.84 -5.87
C GLY A 76 2.98 -10.01 -4.38
N GLU A 77 2.53 -9.06 -3.56
CA GLU A 77 2.66 -9.14 -2.10
C GLU A 77 1.93 -10.34 -1.52
N ASP A 78 0.67 -10.58 -1.91
CA ASP A 78 -0.10 -11.75 -1.44
C ASP A 78 0.61 -13.07 -1.78
N ARG A 79 1.19 -13.18 -2.98
CA ARG A 79 1.96 -14.36 -3.38
C ARG A 79 3.22 -14.54 -2.53
N LEU A 80 3.92 -13.46 -2.23
CA LEU A 80 5.11 -13.50 -1.38
C LEU A 80 4.76 -13.91 0.05
N GLU A 81 3.67 -13.40 0.61
CA GLU A 81 3.21 -13.76 1.95
C GLU A 81 2.77 -15.23 2.02
N ASN A 82 2.05 -15.71 1.01
CA ASN A 82 1.69 -17.12 0.88
C ASN A 82 2.93 -18.02 0.77
N LEU A 83 3.91 -17.65 -0.06
CA LEU A 83 5.16 -18.38 -0.18
C LEU A 83 5.93 -18.40 1.16
N ALA A 84 5.99 -17.27 1.87
CA ALA A 84 6.65 -17.19 3.16
C ALA A 84 5.97 -18.06 4.22
N SER A 85 4.63 -18.11 4.22
CA SER A 85 3.85 -18.99 5.09
C SER A 85 4.13 -20.46 4.79
N LEU A 86 4.15 -20.86 3.51
CA LEU A 86 4.47 -22.23 3.09
C LEU A 86 5.88 -22.64 3.49
N PHE A 87 6.86 -21.77 3.22
CA PHE A 87 8.26 -22.00 3.58
C PHE A 87 8.41 -22.19 5.10
N SER A 88 7.75 -21.35 5.90
CA SER A 88 7.81 -21.44 7.36
C SER A 88 7.19 -22.73 7.89
N LYS A 89 6.05 -23.16 7.32
CA LYS A 89 5.41 -24.42 7.68
C LYS A 89 6.24 -25.64 7.29
N ALA A 90 6.96 -25.58 6.17
CA ALA A 90 7.75 -26.70 5.67
C ALA A 90 9.12 -26.83 6.37
N THR A 91 9.75 -25.72 6.73
CA THR A 91 11.14 -25.70 7.21
C THR A 91 11.28 -25.40 8.70
N GLY A 92 10.26 -24.77 9.32
CA GLY A 92 10.35 -24.23 10.67
C GLY A 92 11.06 -22.86 10.77
N TYR A 93 11.54 -22.29 9.66
CA TYR A 93 12.27 -21.02 9.62
C TYR A 93 11.55 -19.99 8.74
N LYS A 94 11.77 -18.69 8.99
CA LYS A 94 11.31 -17.64 8.08
C LYS A 94 12.20 -17.60 6.83
N PRO A 95 11.66 -17.24 5.64
CA PRO A 95 12.49 -16.99 4.48
C PRO A 95 13.49 -15.86 4.75
N TRP A 96 14.72 -16.03 4.27
CA TRP A 96 15.79 -15.02 4.29
C TRP A 96 16.35 -14.62 5.67
N GLY A 97 16.01 -15.34 6.74
CA GLY A 97 16.54 -15.13 8.11
C GLY A 97 15.51 -14.50 9.04
#